data_AF-A0AB74B570-F1
#
_entry.id   AF-A0AB74B570-F1
#
_cell.length_a   1.000
_cell.length_b   1.000
_cell.length_c   1.000
_cell.angle_alpha   90.00
_cell.angle_beta   90.00
_cell.angle_gamma   90.00
#
_symmetry.space_group_name_H-M   'P 1'
#
loop_
_entity.id
_entity.type
_entity.pdbx_description
1 polymer ?
#
loop_
_entity_poly.entity_id
_entity_poly.type
_entity_poly.pdbx_seq_one_letter_code
_entity_poly.pdbx_strand_id
1 'polypeptide(L)'
;KPGAVQYVVLENHLHFVAQAPALDKCVSSFKSFTARQIIHVLEKANAQSALQRLRFVKPMHKTDRVYQVWQEGSHAELVWNEAVMRQKLDYIHHNPVKRGYVDVGEHWRYSSARDYEGQRGLIDIQRWY
;
A
#
# COMPACT_ATOMS: atom_id res chain seq x y z
N LYS A 1 -5.12 18.77 -4.54
CA LYS A 1 -3.76 18.34 -4.98
C LYS A 1 -3.78 16.82 -5.04
N PRO A 2 -3.02 16.15 -5.94
CA PRO A 2 -2.87 14.71 -5.88
C PRO A 2 -2.29 14.34 -4.51
N GLY A 3 -2.85 13.35 -3.84
CA GLY A 3 -2.42 12.99 -2.50
C GLY A 3 -3.07 11.71 -2.00
N ALA A 4 -2.33 10.97 -1.19
CA ALA A 4 -2.91 9.92 -0.37
C ALA A 4 -3.70 10.58 0.76
N VAL A 5 -4.93 10.12 0.95
CA VAL A 5 -5.79 10.49 2.08
C VAL A 5 -5.53 9.53 3.24
N GLN A 6 -5.22 8.27 2.92
CA GLN A 6 -5.04 7.22 3.92
C GLN A 6 -4.22 6.05 3.36
N TYR A 7 -3.49 5.35 4.22
CA TYR A 7 -2.88 4.07 3.87
C TYR A 7 -2.66 3.14 5.07
N VAL A 8 -2.50 1.85 4.76
CA VAL A 8 -1.86 0.85 5.63
C VAL A 8 -1.00 -0.07 4.76
N VAL A 9 0.27 -0.20 5.12
CA VAL A 9 1.18 -1.20 4.56
C VAL A 9 1.23 -2.37 5.53
N LEU A 10 0.95 -3.55 5.03
CA LEU A 10 1.00 -4.81 5.77
C LEU A 10 2.13 -5.66 5.19
N GLU A 11 2.34 -6.84 5.78
CA GLU A 11 3.44 -7.74 5.42
C GLU A 11 3.36 -8.27 3.98
N ASN A 12 2.17 -8.29 3.39
CA ASN A 12 1.91 -8.87 2.07
C ASN A 12 1.07 -7.99 1.12
N HIS A 13 0.47 -6.90 1.60
CA HIS A 13 -0.33 -6.01 0.75
C HIS A 13 -0.42 -4.58 1.31
N LEU A 14 -0.95 -3.69 0.48
CA LEU A 14 -1.14 -2.28 0.76
C LEU A 14 -2.60 -1.93 0.50
N HIS A 15 -3.26 -1.25 1.43
CA HIS A 15 -4.50 -0.54 1.18
C HIS A 15 -4.26 0.97 1.25
N PHE A 16 -4.90 1.73 0.38
CA PHE A 16 -4.84 3.19 0.41
C PHE A 16 -6.07 3.82 -0.23
N VAL A 17 -6.39 5.04 0.22
CA VAL A 17 -7.35 5.94 -0.43
C VAL A 17 -6.56 7.10 -1.01
N ALA A 18 -6.74 7.37 -2.30
CA ALA A 18 -6.03 8.44 -2.99
C ALA A 18 -6.91 9.11 -4.04
N GLN A 19 -6.58 10.36 -4.35
CA GLN A 19 -7.20 11.14 -5.41
C GLN A 19 -6.13 11.68 -6.36
N ALA A 20 -6.37 11.56 -7.66
CA ALA A 20 -5.56 12.18 -8.70
C ALA A 20 -6.39 12.37 -9.99
N PRO A 21 -6.05 13.35 -10.85
CA PRO A 21 -6.73 13.52 -12.14
C PRO A 21 -6.64 12.31 -13.07
N ALA A 22 -5.54 11.55 -13.01
CA ALA A 22 -5.33 10.31 -13.78
C ALA A 22 -4.89 9.18 -12.85
N LEU A 23 -5.78 8.78 -11.95
CA LEU A 23 -5.48 7.86 -10.84
C LEU A 23 -4.96 6.51 -11.34
N ASP A 24 -5.51 5.97 -12.41
CA ASP A 24 -5.07 4.74 -13.08
C ASP A 24 -3.59 4.79 -13.49
N LYS A 25 -3.17 5.88 -14.16
CA LYS A 25 -1.78 6.11 -14.57
C LYS A 25 -0.87 6.32 -13.36
N CYS A 26 -1.35 7.04 -12.35
CA CYS A 26 -0.63 7.23 -11.09
C CYS A 26 -0.38 5.88 -10.38
N VAL A 27 -1.39 5.01 -10.27
CA VAL A 27 -1.26 3.69 -9.64
C VAL A 27 -0.33 2.78 -10.44
N SER A 28 -0.45 2.77 -11.77
CA SER A 28 0.45 1.99 -12.64
C SER A 28 1.92 2.44 -12.48
N SER A 29 2.16 3.75 -12.46
CA SER A 29 3.49 4.32 -12.27
C SER A 29 4.02 4.04 -10.87
N PHE A 30 3.17 4.18 -9.84
CA PHE A 30 3.50 3.85 -8.46
C PHE A 30 3.95 2.40 -8.32
N LYS A 31 3.17 1.44 -8.85
CA LYS A 31 3.51 0.01 -8.81
C LYS A 31 4.83 -0.26 -9.52
N SER A 32 5.03 0.33 -10.69
CA SER A 32 6.25 0.14 -11.47
C SER A 32 7.49 0.72 -10.77
N PHE A 33 7.38 1.93 -10.22
CA PHE A 33 8.46 2.59 -9.49
C PHE A 33 8.82 1.82 -8.22
N THR A 34 7.83 1.53 -7.37
CA THR A 34 8.05 0.85 -6.10
C THR A 34 8.56 -0.58 -6.28
N ALA A 35 8.09 -1.32 -7.29
CA ALA A 35 8.62 -2.66 -7.57
C ALA A 35 10.13 -2.63 -7.84
N ARG A 36 10.61 -1.68 -8.65
CA ARG A 36 12.04 -1.53 -8.95
C ARG A 36 12.84 -1.17 -7.69
N GLN A 37 12.33 -0.25 -6.88
CA GLN A 37 13.00 0.15 -5.63
C GLN A 37 13.06 -1.00 -4.62
N ILE A 38 11.96 -1.74 -4.44
CA ILE A 38 11.89 -2.90 -3.54
C ILE A 38 12.87 -3.97 -3.99
N ILE A 39 12.89 -4.33 -5.28
CA ILE A 39 13.84 -5.32 -5.81
C ILE A 39 15.28 -4.86 -5.58
N HIS A 40 15.59 -3.60 -5.89
CA HIS A 40 16.93 -3.04 -5.68
C HIS A 40 17.38 -3.15 -4.21
N VAL A 41 16.51 -2.83 -3.27
CA VAL A 41 16.81 -2.95 -1.83
C VAL A 41 17.02 -4.41 -1.44
N LEU A 42 16.20 -5.34 -1.93
CA LEU A 42 16.32 -6.77 -1.64
C LEU A 42 17.60 -7.38 -2.23
N GLU A 43 17.99 -6.99 -3.44
CA GLU A 43 19.24 -7.41 -4.07
C GLU A 43 20.46 -6.87 -3.31
N LYS A 44 20.45 -5.59 -2.96
CA LYS A 44 21.52 -4.98 -2.16
C LYS A 44 21.66 -5.63 -0.77
N ALA A 45 20.55 -6.03 -0.17
CA ALA A 45 20.54 -6.73 1.11
C ALA A 45 20.84 -8.23 1.00
N ASN A 46 21.07 -8.76 -0.20
CA ASN A 46 21.22 -10.19 -0.49
C ASN A 46 20.08 -11.04 0.11
N ALA A 47 18.85 -10.53 0.07
CA ALA A 47 17.66 -11.16 0.66
C ALA A 47 17.12 -12.29 -0.23
N GLN A 48 17.90 -13.36 -0.39
CA GLN A 48 17.63 -14.44 -1.34
C GLN A 48 16.26 -15.10 -1.12
N SER A 49 15.82 -15.29 0.12
CA SER A 49 14.52 -15.89 0.41
C SER A 49 13.33 -15.04 -0.04
N ALA A 50 13.46 -13.71 -0.02
CA ALA A 50 12.45 -12.80 -0.54
C ALA A 50 12.49 -12.77 -2.07
N LEU A 51 13.68 -12.64 -2.66
CA LEU A 51 13.88 -12.64 -4.11
C LEU A 51 13.36 -13.93 -4.76
N GLN A 52 13.63 -15.09 -4.17
CA GLN A 52 13.10 -16.38 -4.66
C GLN A 52 11.57 -16.42 -4.63
N ARG A 53 10.94 -15.91 -3.57
CA ARG A 53 9.47 -15.78 -3.52
C ARG A 53 8.95 -14.91 -4.66
N LEU A 54 9.58 -13.76 -4.92
CA LEU A 54 9.20 -12.88 -6.03
C LEU A 54 9.40 -13.51 -7.42
N ARG A 55 10.37 -14.41 -7.58
CA ARG A 55 10.53 -15.21 -8.81
C ARG A 55 9.42 -16.26 -8.93
N PHE A 56 9.12 -16.96 -7.83
CA PHE A 56 8.15 -18.04 -7.81
C PHE A 56 6.72 -17.57 -8.10
N VAL A 57 6.31 -16.42 -7.54
CA VAL A 57 4.95 -15.88 -7.77
C VAL A 57 4.80 -15.17 -9.12
N LYS A 58 5.88 -15.02 -9.90
CA LYS A 58 5.83 -14.40 -11.22
C LYS A 58 5.07 -15.34 -12.19
N PRO A 59 4.03 -14.87 -12.88
CA PRO A 59 3.34 -15.65 -13.88
C PRO A 59 4.29 -16.11 -15.00
N MET A 60 4.08 -17.33 -15.50
CA MET A 60 4.95 -17.93 -16.52
C MET A 60 4.97 -17.13 -17.83
N HIS A 61 3.85 -16.50 -18.21
CA HIS A 61 3.74 -15.72 -19.45
C HIS A 61 4.51 -14.39 -19.44
N LYS A 62 5.01 -13.94 -18.29
CA LYS A 62 5.82 -12.72 -18.18
C LYS A 62 7.30 -13.04 -18.39
N THR A 63 7.80 -12.82 -19.59
CA THR A 63 9.21 -13.06 -19.97
C THR A 63 10.09 -11.82 -19.89
N ASP A 64 9.50 -10.64 -19.71
CA ASP A 64 10.18 -9.34 -19.69
C ASP A 64 10.85 -9.01 -18.35
N ARG A 65 10.67 -9.85 -17.33
CA ARG A 65 11.16 -9.60 -15.96
C ARG A 65 11.45 -10.89 -15.21
N VAL A 66 12.40 -10.81 -14.27
CA VAL A 66 12.78 -11.94 -13.40
C VAL A 66 11.89 -12.05 -12.16
N TYR A 67 11.46 -10.91 -11.61
CA TYR A 67 10.71 -10.83 -10.37
C TYR A 67 9.35 -10.16 -10.58
N GLN A 68 8.36 -10.52 -9.76
CA GLN A 68 7.10 -9.79 -9.66
C GLN A 68 6.79 -9.45 -8.21
N VAL A 69 6.70 -8.14 -7.90
CA VAL A 69 6.34 -7.62 -6.57
C VAL A 69 4.83 -7.49 -6.43
N TRP A 70 4.19 -6.76 -7.33
CA TRP A 70 2.75 -6.51 -7.29
C TRP A 70 1.99 -7.56 -8.10
N GLN A 71 0.85 -8.00 -7.54
CA GLN A 71 -0.14 -8.75 -8.30
C GLN A 71 -0.70 -7.90 -9.46
N GLU A 72 -1.09 -8.59 -10.53
CA GLU A 72 -1.73 -7.98 -11.69
C GLU A 72 -3.10 -7.36 -11.32
N GLY A 73 -3.45 -6.28 -12.00
CA GLY A 73 -4.67 -5.52 -11.70
C GLY A 73 -4.62 -4.75 -10.39
N SER A 74 -5.75 -4.19 -9.98
CA SER A 74 -5.95 -3.53 -8.69
C SER A 74 -7.40 -3.71 -8.28
N HIS A 75 -7.65 -3.93 -6.99
CA HIS A 75 -9.01 -3.93 -6.46
C HIS A 75 -9.44 -2.49 -6.16
N ALA A 76 -9.83 -1.77 -7.21
CA ALA A 76 -10.27 -0.39 -7.09
C ALA A 76 -11.75 -0.32 -6.70
N GLU A 77 -12.05 0.43 -5.64
CA GLU A 77 -13.41 0.72 -5.21
C GLU A 77 -13.64 2.24 -5.20
N LEU A 78 -14.76 2.67 -5.76
CA LEU A 78 -15.09 4.09 -5.83
C LEU A 78 -15.57 4.61 -4.47
N VAL A 79 -14.92 5.65 -3.96
CA VAL A 79 -15.41 6.42 -2.82
C VAL A 79 -16.21 7.60 -3.35
N TRP A 80 -17.54 7.52 -3.25
CA TRP A 80 -18.46 8.46 -3.90
C TRP A 80 -19.24 9.34 -2.92
N ASN A 81 -19.20 9.04 -1.62
CA ASN A 81 -19.83 9.85 -0.59
C ASN A 81 -19.04 9.76 0.74
N GLU A 82 -19.47 10.59 1.68
CA GLU A 82 -18.90 10.68 3.01
C GLU A 82 -19.00 9.38 3.83
N ALA A 83 -20.15 8.70 3.81
CA ALA A 83 -20.36 7.47 4.56
C ALA A 83 -19.38 6.36 4.11
N VAL A 84 -19.17 6.24 2.79
CA VAL A 84 -18.20 5.31 2.20
C VAL A 84 -16.77 5.71 2.55
N MET A 85 -16.46 7.02 2.58
CA MET A 85 -15.14 7.50 3.01
C MET A 85 -14.86 7.10 4.47
N ARG A 86 -15.79 7.38 5.40
CA ARG A 86 -15.66 7.00 6.82
C ARG A 86 -15.49 5.48 6.97
N GLN A 87 -16.30 4.70 6.27
CA GLN A 87 -16.19 3.23 6.30
C GLN A 87 -14.81 2.75 5.84
N LYS A 88 -14.27 3.30 4.73
CA LYS A 88 -12.94 2.92 4.25
C LYS A 88 -11.85 3.37 5.20
N LEU A 89 -12.00 4.56 5.81
CA LEU A 89 -11.09 5.06 6.82
C LEU A 89 -10.99 4.06 7.99
N ASP A 90 -12.12 3.74 8.61
CA ASP A 90 -12.16 2.82 9.74
C ASP A 90 -11.62 1.44 9.35
N TYR A 91 -12.03 0.89 8.21
CA TYR A 91 -11.58 -0.42 7.75
C TYR A 91 -10.06 -0.50 7.58
N ILE A 92 -9.45 0.50 6.92
CA ILE A 92 -8.02 0.50 6.60
C ILE A 92 -7.17 0.66 7.86
N HIS A 93 -7.52 1.59 8.76
CA HIS A 93 -6.79 1.80 10.01
C HIS A 93 -6.96 0.66 11.01
N HIS A 94 -8.10 -0.03 10.98
CA HIS A 94 -8.38 -1.16 11.87
C HIS A 94 -7.83 -2.50 11.34
N ASN A 95 -7.28 -2.54 10.13
CA ASN A 95 -6.77 -3.78 9.55
C ASN A 95 -5.67 -4.46 10.40
N PRO A 96 -4.65 -3.73 10.92
CA PRO A 96 -3.64 -4.31 11.81
C PRO A 96 -4.23 -4.90 13.10
N VAL A 97 -5.30 -4.30 13.62
CA VAL A 97 -6.03 -4.79 14.82
C VAL A 97 -6.76 -6.09 14.49
N LYS A 98 -7.52 -6.12 13.39
CA LYS A 98 -8.22 -7.33 12.93
C LYS A 98 -7.28 -8.50 12.67
N ARG A 99 -6.01 -8.22 12.32
CA ARG A 99 -4.96 -9.22 12.13
C ARG A 99 -4.24 -9.65 13.41
N GLY A 100 -4.54 -9.00 14.55
CA GLY A 100 -3.92 -9.29 15.84
C GLY A 100 -2.48 -8.80 15.95
N TYR A 101 -2.06 -7.83 15.14
CA TYR A 101 -0.69 -7.29 15.21
C TYR A 101 -0.52 -6.23 16.28
N VAL A 102 -1.59 -5.49 16.57
CA VAL A 102 -1.64 -4.41 17.56
C VAL A 102 -3.03 -4.35 18.19
N ASP A 103 -3.12 -3.92 19.44
CA ASP A 103 -4.41 -3.72 20.11
C ASP A 103 -5.11 -2.43 19.63
N VAL A 104 -4.33 -1.45 19.13
CA VAL A 104 -4.82 -0.14 18.67
C VAL A 104 -4.22 0.18 17.31
N GLY A 105 -5.05 0.63 16.36
CA GLY A 105 -4.64 0.86 14.96
C GLY A 105 -3.48 1.85 14.81
N GLU A 106 -3.44 2.90 15.64
CA GLU A 106 -2.36 3.88 15.66
C GLU A 106 -1.00 3.30 16.09
N HIS A 107 -0.94 2.16 16.78
CA HIS A 107 0.33 1.53 17.12
C HIS A 107 1.02 0.90 15.91
N TRP A 108 0.28 0.67 14.80
CA TRP A 108 0.88 0.19 13.57
C TRP A 108 1.63 1.31 12.85
N ARG A 109 2.96 1.32 13.00
CA ARG A 109 3.86 2.36 12.45
C ARG A 109 3.70 2.57 10.94
N TYR A 110 3.36 1.53 10.19
CA TYR A 110 3.22 1.57 8.73
C TYR A 110 1.78 1.85 8.27
N SER A 111 1.06 2.68 9.02
CA SER A 111 -0.27 3.19 8.69
C SER A 111 -0.34 4.69 8.88
N SER A 112 -1.26 5.34 8.17
CA SER A 112 -1.63 6.72 8.44
C SER A 112 -2.57 6.90 9.63
N ALA A 113 -2.94 5.85 10.37
CA ALA A 113 -3.82 5.96 11.55
C ALA A 113 -3.32 7.03 12.54
N ARG A 114 -2.01 7.05 12.75
CA ARG A 114 -1.31 8.02 13.60
C ARG A 114 -1.49 9.47 13.17
N ASP A 115 -1.52 9.72 11.86
CA ASP A 115 -1.72 11.07 11.33
C ASP A 115 -3.09 11.63 11.74
N TYR A 116 -4.11 10.79 11.78
CA TYR A 116 -5.47 11.16 12.18
C TYR A 116 -5.58 11.43 13.69
N GLU A 117 -4.70 10.83 14.49
CA GLU A 117 -4.56 11.10 15.94
C GLU A 117 -3.62 12.28 16.25
N GLY A 118 -3.23 13.07 15.24
CA GLY A 118 -2.36 14.23 15.40
C GLY A 118 -0.88 13.89 15.65
N GLN A 119 -0.50 12.62 15.54
CA GLN A 119 0.88 12.17 15.57
C GLN A 119 1.51 12.23 14.18
N ARG A 120 2.84 12.26 14.09
CA ARG A 120 3.53 12.27 12.79
C ARG A 120 3.63 10.86 12.19
N GLY A 121 3.02 10.65 11.02
CA GLY A 121 3.18 9.45 10.21
C GLY A 121 4.48 9.38 9.41
N LEU A 122 4.69 8.26 8.72
CA LEU A 122 5.87 8.02 7.88
C LEU A 122 5.78 8.65 6.49
N ILE A 123 4.57 8.84 5.98
CA ILE A 123 4.28 9.38 4.66
C ILE A 123 3.25 10.47 4.86
N ASP A 124 3.52 11.66 4.32
CA ASP A 124 2.61 12.79 4.40
C ASP A 124 1.28 12.46 3.70
N ILE A 125 0.18 12.79 4.38
CA ILE A 125 -1.18 12.62 3.86
C ILE A 125 -1.96 13.93 3.87
N GLN A 126 -2.95 14.01 2.98
CA GLN A 126 -4.00 15.02 3.09
C GLN A 126 -5.15 14.43 3.92
N ARG A 127 -5.17 14.76 5.22
CA ARG A 127 -6.24 14.33 6.12
C ARG A 127 -7.61 14.77 5.64
N TRP A 128 -8.59 13.88 5.78
CA TRP A 128 -9.99 14.11 5.50
C TRP A 128 -10.76 14.21 6.83
N TYR A 129 -11.69 15.16 6.95
CA TYR A 129 -12.48 15.43 8.15
C TYR A 129 -13.98 15.42 7.82
#